data_AF-A0A1D9QD11-F1
#
_entry.id   AF-A0A1D9QD11-F1
#
_cell.length_a   1.000
_cell.length_b   1.000
_cell.length_c   1.000
_cell.angle_alpha   90.00
_cell.angle_beta   90.00
_cell.angle_gamma   90.00
#
_symmetry.space_group_name_H-M   'P 1'
#
loop_
_entity.id
_entity.type
_entity.pdbx_description
1 polymer ?
#
loop_
_entity_poly.entity_id
_entity_poly.type
_entity_poly.pdbx_seq_one_letter_code
_entity_poly.pdbx_strand_id
1 'polypeptide(L)'
;MGNFPFQTYLLWLGALGATAQSPHRQQEPINDHYKYAEACPDYKKYSTFRHGPVSTGPMELPFQRPVEQCRTFSSPLVEKVINDMSLKMIDKDLARLFENAFPNTLDTTVRWHVDGTRKHTELKARDVRDSQKWQGAQSFVVTGDINAEWLRDSTNQLLQYQPLAKKDPAIFNLILGAINTQAEYVVQSPYCNAFQPPPPSKLAATENGQDDVVHPAYEPSFVFECKYELDSLANFLAIGNSFYNHTGSTDFITPRWLTALDTVLMVLEQQSESTFDSKTSHFQRNAYTFSRRTEQGTETLPLSGVGNPLNYGTGLIRSAFRPSDDTTILGFFIPANAMMSVELKRTAEVLKAAKRSDLAQTLEKRAQSIKDGIMKHAVVQHKKWGKVFAYEVDGYGGQILMDDANVPSLLSLPILGFLKHDDEIYKNTRKMLLSKDGNPYYLEGRAFRGIGGPHIGPENAWPMSLLLQAMTTDDDEEIMDCLSLVLRASKLGLIHESINVNRLHEYTRSWFAWANSVFAQTILDLAKRKPHLLFGEGADPYVIET
;
A
#
# COMPACT_ATOMS: atom_id res chain seq x y z
N MET A 1 39.15 -30.16 67.59
CA MET A 1 40.37 -29.41 67.95
C MET A 1 40.39 -28.12 67.14
N GLY A 2 40.33 -26.97 67.84
CA GLY A 2 40.62 -25.59 67.37
C GLY A 2 39.73 -24.98 66.28
N ASN A 3 39.40 -23.68 66.25
CA ASN A 3 39.55 -22.54 67.17
C ASN A 3 38.60 -21.40 66.68
N PHE A 4 38.10 -20.61 67.64
CA PHE A 4 37.19 -19.43 67.61
C PHE A 4 37.73 -18.16 66.86
N PRO A 5 37.06 -16.97 66.83
CA PRO A 5 35.71 -16.53 67.30
C PRO A 5 34.89 -15.58 66.38
N PHE A 6 33.65 -15.33 66.82
CA PHE A 6 32.74 -14.22 66.50
C PHE A 6 33.25 -12.84 66.96
N GLN A 7 32.89 -11.77 66.24
CA GLN A 7 32.80 -10.41 66.80
C GLN A 7 31.71 -9.57 66.11
N THR A 8 30.70 -9.18 66.89
CA THR A 8 29.64 -8.20 66.58
C THR A 8 30.09 -6.79 66.88
N TYR A 9 29.71 -5.80 66.05
CA TYR A 9 29.61 -4.40 66.48
C TYR A 9 28.37 -3.70 65.89
N LEU A 10 27.65 -3.01 66.77
CA LEU A 10 26.48 -2.18 66.53
C LEU A 10 26.83 -0.94 65.68
N LEU A 11 25.94 -0.60 64.74
CA LEU A 11 25.93 0.67 64.02
C LEU A 11 25.28 1.76 64.88
N TRP A 12 26.02 2.83 65.13
CA TRP A 12 25.56 4.07 65.74
C TRP A 12 24.96 5.02 64.68
N LEU A 13 23.80 5.60 65.01
CA LEU A 13 23.18 6.72 64.33
C LEU A 13 23.99 8.01 64.53
N GLY A 14 24.36 8.65 63.42
CA GLY A 14 24.92 10.01 63.41
C GLY A 14 24.30 10.81 62.26
N ALA A 15 23.42 11.74 62.59
CA ALA A 15 22.90 12.73 61.66
C ALA A 15 23.87 13.91 61.57
N LEU A 16 24.30 14.26 60.35
CA LEU A 16 24.87 15.54 59.98
C LEU A 16 24.41 15.86 58.56
N GLY A 17 23.64 16.95 58.42
CA GLY A 17 23.11 17.42 57.16
C GLY A 17 24.20 17.92 56.23
N ALA A 18 24.10 17.54 54.96
CA ALA A 18 24.78 18.17 53.85
C ALA A 18 23.79 18.30 52.69
N THR A 19 23.64 19.54 52.22
CA THR A 19 22.80 19.97 51.12
C THR A 19 23.12 19.19 49.84
N ALA A 20 22.14 18.48 49.28
CA ALA A 20 22.26 17.89 47.94
C ALA A 20 22.14 19.00 46.89
N GLN A 21 23.27 19.54 46.42
CA GLN A 21 23.32 20.26 45.16
C GLN A 21 23.21 19.23 44.02
N SER A 22 22.12 19.34 43.25
CA SER A 22 21.92 18.65 41.97
C SER A 22 23.07 19.00 41.02
N PRO A 23 23.79 18.02 40.42
CA PRO A 23 24.52 18.29 39.20
C PRO A 23 23.50 18.23 38.06
N HIS A 24 22.88 19.37 37.75
CA HIS A 24 22.36 19.61 36.41
C HIS A 24 23.55 19.63 35.45
N ARG A 25 23.98 18.44 35.03
CA ARG A 25 24.80 18.30 33.84
C ARG A 25 23.88 18.63 32.68
N GLN A 26 23.93 19.87 32.21
CA GLN A 26 23.34 20.25 30.92
C GLN A 26 23.84 19.22 29.91
N GLN A 27 22.93 18.36 29.43
CA GLN A 27 23.21 17.52 28.28
C GLN A 27 23.37 18.48 27.11
N GLU A 28 24.61 18.67 26.66
CA GLU A 28 24.85 19.39 25.43
C GLU A 28 24.11 18.66 24.29
N PRO A 29 23.34 19.38 23.46
CA PRO A 29 22.69 18.78 22.32
C PRO A 29 23.77 18.17 21.42
N ILE A 30 23.60 16.89 21.08
CA ILE A 30 24.46 16.21 20.12
C ILE A 30 24.30 16.96 18.80
N ASN A 31 25.31 17.69 18.35
CA ASN A 31 25.18 18.63 17.22
C ASN A 31 25.56 18.00 15.86
N ASP A 32 25.42 16.67 15.76
CA ASP A 32 25.85 15.88 14.60
C ASP A 32 24.73 14.91 14.20
N HIS A 33 24.16 15.12 13.00
CA HIS A 33 23.04 14.33 12.48
C HIS A 33 23.34 12.82 12.46
N TYR A 34 24.61 12.42 12.27
CA TYR A 34 25.01 11.01 12.26
C TYR A 34 24.83 10.33 13.63
N LYS A 35 25.04 11.04 14.73
CA LYS A 35 24.93 10.47 16.08
C LYS A 35 23.48 10.28 16.54
N TYR A 36 22.53 11.02 15.97
CA TYR A 36 21.10 10.80 16.23
C TYR A 36 20.56 9.57 15.50
N ALA A 37 21.01 9.32 14.27
CA ALA A 37 20.55 8.17 13.48
C ALA A 37 20.83 6.83 14.19
N GLU A 38 21.99 6.70 14.86
CA GLU A 38 22.33 5.52 15.67
C GLU A 38 21.48 5.38 16.95
N ALA A 39 20.93 6.48 17.45
CA ALA A 39 20.09 6.52 18.65
C ALA A 39 18.59 6.34 18.35
N CYS A 40 18.19 6.39 17.07
CA CYS A 40 16.81 6.20 16.66
C CYS A 40 16.36 4.76 16.90
N PRO A 41 15.23 4.54 17.58
CA PRO A 41 14.75 3.18 17.81
C PRO A 41 14.32 2.53 16.50
N ASP A 42 14.53 1.22 16.39
CA ASP A 42 13.92 0.44 15.32
C ASP A 42 12.40 0.57 15.39
N TYR A 43 11.81 1.15 14.34
CA TYR A 43 10.39 1.47 14.31
C TYR A 43 9.50 0.21 14.32
N LYS A 44 10.00 -0.92 13.78
CA LYS A 44 9.29 -2.21 13.86
C LYS A 44 9.05 -2.59 15.32
N LYS A 45 10.07 -2.47 16.16
CA LYS A 45 9.94 -2.68 17.60
C LYS A 45 9.14 -1.55 18.27
N TYR A 46 9.43 -0.29 17.94
CA TYR A 46 8.77 0.88 18.54
C TYR A 46 7.24 0.81 18.42
N SER A 47 6.72 0.46 17.24
CA SER A 47 5.28 0.39 16.94
C SER A 47 4.51 -0.67 17.75
N THR A 48 5.20 -1.57 18.46
CA THR A 48 4.57 -2.61 19.29
C THR A 48 4.27 -2.16 20.72
N PHE A 49 4.71 -0.96 21.11
CA PHE A 49 4.55 -0.42 22.46
C PHE A 49 3.69 0.84 22.47
N ARG A 50 3.08 1.13 23.61
CA ARG A 50 2.38 2.40 23.86
C ARG A 50 3.39 3.47 24.29
N HIS A 51 3.33 4.65 23.69
CA HIS A 51 4.16 5.80 24.05
C HIS A 51 3.31 7.01 24.44
N GLY A 52 3.82 7.80 25.38
CA GLY A 52 3.23 9.07 25.77
C GLY A 52 3.72 10.25 24.91
N PRO A 53 3.01 11.38 24.92
CA PRO A 53 1.73 11.60 25.59
C PRO A 53 0.57 10.88 24.88
N VAL A 54 -0.35 10.31 25.65
CA VAL A 54 -1.59 9.72 25.11
C VAL A 54 -2.57 10.82 24.65
N SER A 55 -3.54 10.47 23.81
CA SER A 55 -4.68 11.34 23.51
C SER A 55 -5.51 11.64 24.75
N THR A 56 -6.31 12.71 24.68
CA THR A 56 -7.27 13.09 25.74
C THR A 56 -8.66 12.48 25.55
N GLY A 57 -8.82 11.58 24.57
CA GLY A 57 -10.04 10.83 24.35
C GLY A 57 -10.16 9.61 25.30
N PRO A 58 -11.33 8.98 25.38
CA PRO A 58 -11.60 7.88 26.30
C PRO A 58 -10.73 6.62 26.09
N MET A 59 -10.15 6.43 24.90
CA MET A 59 -9.25 5.30 24.62
C MET A 59 -7.79 5.55 25.01
N GLU A 60 -7.41 6.82 25.25
CA GLU A 60 -6.04 7.23 25.58
C GLU A 60 -5.02 6.63 24.57
N LEU A 61 -5.30 6.79 23.28
CA LEU A 61 -4.44 6.27 22.22
C LEU A 61 -3.01 6.82 22.34
N PRO A 62 -2.00 5.95 22.23
CA PRO A 62 -0.60 6.35 22.35
C PRO A 62 -0.14 7.19 21.17
N PHE A 63 0.92 7.96 21.40
CA PHE A 63 1.69 8.58 20.33
C PHE A 63 2.53 7.53 19.60
N GLN A 64 2.61 7.60 18.27
CA GLN A 64 3.38 6.63 17.48
C GLN A 64 4.30 7.24 16.43
N ARG A 65 4.43 8.57 16.38
CA ARG A 65 5.41 9.18 15.47
C ARG A 65 6.81 9.07 16.07
N PRO A 66 7.86 8.81 15.27
CA PRO A 66 9.22 9.02 15.72
C PRO A 66 9.43 10.45 16.22
N VAL A 67 10.36 10.62 17.16
CA VAL A 67 10.90 11.94 17.48
C VAL A 67 11.41 12.60 16.20
N GLU A 68 11.33 13.93 16.13
CA GLU A 68 11.53 14.68 14.89
C GLU A 68 12.85 14.35 14.18
N GLN A 69 13.93 14.15 14.94
CA GLN A 69 15.26 13.81 14.42
C GLN A 69 15.35 12.40 13.80
N CYS A 70 14.39 11.54 14.09
CA CYS A 70 14.31 10.16 13.60
C CYS A 70 13.33 9.99 12.43
N ARG A 71 12.64 11.05 12.02
CA ARG A 71 11.72 11.00 10.87
C ARG A 71 12.52 10.93 9.59
N THR A 72 12.16 10.01 8.70
CA THR A 72 12.93 9.76 7.47
C THR A 72 12.72 10.80 6.38
N PHE A 73 11.59 11.51 6.42
CA PHE A 73 11.25 12.62 5.55
C PHE A 73 10.30 13.56 6.28
N SER A 74 10.40 14.88 6.05
CA SER A 74 9.52 15.86 6.68
C SER A 74 9.03 16.90 5.68
N SER A 75 7.81 17.39 5.92
CA SER A 75 7.17 18.43 5.12
C SER A 75 6.45 19.40 6.06
N PRO A 76 6.75 20.71 6.01
CA PRO A 76 6.03 21.71 6.79
C PRO A 76 4.53 21.74 6.48
N LEU A 77 4.15 21.44 5.23
CA LEU A 77 2.75 21.43 4.82
C LEU A 77 2.02 20.19 5.39
N VAL A 78 2.69 19.05 5.47
CA VAL A 78 2.17 17.86 6.16
C VAL A 78 1.95 18.16 7.65
N GLU A 79 2.91 18.79 8.33
CA GLU A 79 2.72 19.19 9.75
C GLU A 79 1.57 20.18 9.93
N LYS A 80 1.39 21.12 8.99
CA LYS A 80 0.23 22.03 9.00
C LYS A 80 -1.09 21.25 8.90
N VAL A 81 -1.20 20.30 7.96
CA VAL A 81 -2.40 19.47 7.80
C VAL A 81 -2.70 18.68 9.07
N ILE A 82 -1.68 18.09 9.70
CA ILE A 82 -1.82 17.37 10.97
C ILE A 82 -2.40 18.30 12.03
N ASN A 83 -1.81 19.49 12.21
CA ASN A 83 -2.27 20.45 13.21
C ASN A 83 -3.71 20.90 12.95
N ASP A 84 -4.02 21.28 11.71
CA ASP A 84 -5.35 21.75 11.31
C ASP A 84 -6.42 20.68 11.56
N MET A 85 -6.15 19.43 11.17
CA MET A 85 -7.06 18.30 11.36
C MET A 85 -7.22 17.96 12.85
N SER A 86 -6.12 17.81 13.60
CA SER A 86 -6.17 17.44 15.02
C SER A 86 -6.89 18.48 15.89
N LEU A 87 -6.79 19.77 15.52
CA LEU A 87 -7.52 20.84 16.19
C LEU A 87 -9.04 20.76 15.91
N LYS A 88 -9.43 20.52 14.67
CA LYS A 88 -10.84 20.51 14.22
C LYS A 88 -11.60 19.24 14.58
N MET A 89 -10.94 18.09 14.61
CA MET A 89 -11.60 16.81 14.91
C MET A 89 -12.15 16.78 16.34
N ILE A 90 -13.42 16.44 16.49
CA ILE A 90 -14.11 16.37 17.79
C ILE A 90 -13.59 15.18 18.60
N ASP A 91 -13.55 13.99 17.98
CA ASP A 91 -13.01 12.79 18.61
C ASP A 91 -11.47 12.88 18.69
N LYS A 92 -10.96 13.00 19.92
CA LYS A 92 -9.54 13.17 20.18
C LYS A 92 -8.73 11.88 20.07
N ASP A 93 -9.36 10.71 20.14
CA ASP A 93 -8.70 9.45 19.82
C ASP A 93 -8.57 9.30 18.30
N LEU A 94 -9.64 9.59 17.56
CA LEU A 94 -9.58 9.58 16.09
C LEU A 94 -8.57 10.61 15.56
N ALA A 95 -8.50 11.79 16.16
CA ALA A 95 -7.49 12.80 15.85
C ALA A 95 -6.05 12.29 16.10
N ARG A 96 -5.82 11.61 17.23
CA ARG A 96 -4.51 10.99 17.52
C ARG A 96 -4.16 9.89 16.52
N LEU A 97 -5.13 9.08 16.12
CA LEU A 97 -4.91 8.05 15.10
C LEU A 97 -4.56 8.69 13.75
N PHE A 98 -5.22 9.79 13.35
CA PHE A 98 -4.87 10.55 12.16
C PHE A 98 -3.47 11.16 12.24
N GLU A 99 -3.12 11.78 13.36
CA GLU A 99 -1.78 12.34 13.60
C GLU A 99 -0.68 11.27 13.50
N ASN A 100 -0.94 10.06 13.99
CA ASN A 100 0.01 8.95 13.87
C ASN A 100 0.07 8.36 12.46
N ALA A 101 -1.09 8.18 11.80
CA ALA A 101 -1.22 7.44 10.55
C ALA A 101 -0.90 8.28 9.30
N PHE A 102 -1.37 9.53 9.24
CA PHE A 102 -1.22 10.38 8.06
C PHE A 102 0.23 10.57 7.63
N PRO A 103 1.20 10.89 8.52
CA PRO A 103 2.60 11.04 8.14
C PRO A 103 3.40 9.73 8.22
N ASN A 104 2.82 8.58 8.58
CA ASN A 104 3.57 7.38 8.93
C ASN A 104 4.56 6.93 7.83
N THR A 105 4.14 7.01 6.56
CA THR A 105 5.04 6.78 5.41
C THR A 105 6.24 7.72 5.42
N LEU A 106 6.04 9.03 5.52
CA LEU A 106 7.14 10.00 5.50
C LEU A 106 8.05 9.85 6.71
N ASP A 107 7.46 9.64 7.88
CA ASP A 107 8.18 9.51 9.14
C ASP A 107 9.04 8.24 9.18
N THR A 108 8.66 7.15 8.49
CA THR A 108 9.25 5.83 8.76
C THR A 108 9.69 5.01 7.55
N THR A 109 9.16 5.24 6.35
CA THR A 109 9.36 4.34 5.21
C THR A 109 10.15 4.91 4.04
N VAL A 110 10.41 6.22 4.00
CA VAL A 110 11.26 6.83 2.97
C VAL A 110 12.73 6.53 3.29
N ARG A 111 13.22 5.35 2.91
CA ARG A 111 14.56 4.86 3.30
C ARG A 111 15.69 5.53 2.55
N TRP A 112 15.41 6.02 1.35
CA TRP A 112 16.39 6.77 0.56
C TRP A 112 15.66 7.73 -0.37
N HIS A 113 16.16 8.97 -0.45
CA HIS A 113 15.65 9.97 -1.37
C HIS A 113 16.81 10.87 -1.84
N VAL A 114 16.84 11.18 -3.12
CA VAL A 114 17.75 12.15 -3.73
C VAL A 114 16.95 13.06 -4.65
N ASP A 115 17.26 14.35 -4.63
CA ASP A 115 16.44 15.36 -5.31
C ASP A 115 16.72 15.52 -6.81
N GLY A 116 17.77 14.85 -7.31
CA GLY A 116 18.24 14.91 -8.69
C GLY A 116 19.01 16.20 -9.06
N THR A 117 19.12 17.18 -8.16
CA THR A 117 19.83 18.44 -8.40
C THR A 117 21.31 18.35 -8.03
N ARG A 118 21.63 17.57 -7.01
CA ARG A 118 23.02 17.28 -6.61
C ARG A 118 23.59 16.20 -7.53
N LYS A 119 24.82 16.41 -8.02
CA LYS A 119 25.54 15.39 -8.80
C LYS A 119 25.97 14.25 -7.88
N HIS A 120 25.12 13.25 -7.76
CA HIS A 120 25.42 12.01 -7.05
C HIS A 120 26.28 11.12 -7.94
N THR A 121 27.54 10.88 -7.54
CA THR A 121 28.44 10.00 -8.28
C THR A 121 28.03 8.54 -8.14
N GLU A 122 27.30 8.21 -7.08
CA GLU A 122 26.67 6.92 -6.80
C GLU A 122 25.50 6.61 -7.74
N LEU A 123 24.79 7.62 -8.27
CA LEU A 123 23.76 7.42 -9.30
C LEU A 123 24.37 7.12 -10.67
N LYS A 124 25.68 7.33 -10.87
CA LYS A 124 26.37 6.86 -12.07
C LYS A 124 26.48 5.34 -12.00
N ALA A 125 25.47 4.64 -12.49
CA ALA A 125 25.60 3.22 -12.78
C ALA A 125 26.86 3.02 -13.64
N ARG A 126 27.75 2.10 -13.22
CA ARG A 126 28.99 1.78 -13.97
C ARG A 126 28.72 1.09 -15.31
N ASP A 127 27.45 0.95 -15.69
CA ASP A 127 27.03 0.37 -16.95
C ASP A 127 27.07 1.43 -18.07
N VAL A 128 28.19 1.47 -18.79
CA VAL A 128 28.42 2.40 -19.92
C VAL A 128 27.37 2.20 -21.04
N ARG A 129 26.61 1.10 -21.03
CA ARG A 129 25.62 0.76 -22.06
C ARG A 129 24.25 1.39 -21.84
N ASP A 130 23.88 1.75 -20.61
CA ASP A 130 22.59 2.36 -20.28
C ASP A 130 22.78 3.62 -19.43
N SER A 131 23.12 4.72 -20.11
CA SER A 131 23.40 6.01 -19.48
C SER A 131 22.16 6.67 -18.86
N GLN A 132 20.95 6.12 -19.07
CA GLN A 132 19.69 6.67 -18.59
C GLN A 132 19.27 6.13 -17.22
N LYS A 133 19.90 5.07 -16.72
CA LYS A 133 19.59 4.49 -15.40
C LYS A 133 19.81 5.48 -14.26
N TRP A 134 18.88 5.50 -13.32
CA TRP A 134 18.97 6.23 -12.04
C TRP A 134 19.20 7.75 -12.20
N GLN A 135 18.69 8.34 -13.28
CA GLN A 135 18.76 9.80 -13.47
C GLN A 135 17.65 10.54 -12.70
N GLY A 136 17.92 11.81 -12.37
CA GLY A 136 16.94 12.69 -11.73
C GLY A 136 16.69 12.35 -10.27
N ALA A 137 15.54 12.79 -9.76
CA ALA A 137 15.10 12.44 -8.42
C ALA A 137 14.83 10.93 -8.32
N GLN A 138 15.11 10.33 -7.18
CA GLN A 138 14.86 8.92 -6.89
C GLN A 138 14.39 8.79 -5.43
N SER A 139 13.44 7.89 -5.17
CA SER A 139 12.88 7.67 -3.84
C SER A 139 12.59 6.20 -3.65
N PHE A 140 13.16 5.60 -2.61
CA PHE A 140 12.91 4.22 -2.20
C PHE A 140 12.00 4.22 -0.97
N VAL A 141 10.80 3.67 -1.12
CA VAL A 141 9.73 3.70 -0.12
C VAL A 141 9.34 2.27 0.23
N VAL A 142 9.67 1.85 1.45
CA VAL A 142 9.41 0.48 1.92
C VAL A 142 7.99 0.30 2.46
N THR A 143 7.50 -0.95 2.53
CA THR A 143 6.14 -1.24 3.01
C THR A 143 5.94 -0.97 4.51
N GLY A 144 7.05 -1.01 5.26
CA GLY A 144 7.10 -0.81 6.69
C GLY A 144 8.05 -1.81 7.33
N ASP A 145 7.49 -2.79 8.04
CA ASP A 145 8.23 -3.82 8.77
C ASP A 145 9.01 -4.83 7.90
N ILE A 146 8.96 -4.66 6.57
CA ILE A 146 9.74 -5.36 5.54
C ILE A 146 10.55 -4.30 4.78
N ASN A 147 11.87 -4.49 4.67
CA ASN A 147 12.78 -3.52 4.05
C ASN A 147 12.91 -3.72 2.53
N ALA A 148 11.77 -3.77 1.84
CA ALA A 148 11.66 -3.86 0.39
C ALA A 148 10.50 -2.99 -0.09
N GLU A 149 10.55 -2.61 -1.37
CA GLU A 149 9.53 -1.77 -2.00
C GLU A 149 8.61 -2.61 -2.88
N TRP A 150 7.32 -2.63 -2.55
CA TRP A 150 6.28 -3.09 -3.45
C TRP A 150 5.80 -1.92 -4.28
N LEU A 151 5.63 -2.12 -5.59
CA LEU A 151 5.06 -1.09 -6.47
C LEU A 151 3.66 -0.66 -6.01
N ARG A 152 2.87 -1.63 -5.54
CA ARG A 152 1.55 -1.39 -4.94
C ARG A 152 1.65 -0.51 -3.69
N ASP A 153 2.40 -0.96 -2.69
CA ASP A 153 2.47 -0.31 -1.39
C ASP A 153 3.05 1.11 -1.53
N SER A 154 4.18 1.29 -2.24
CA SER A 154 4.81 2.61 -2.35
C SER A 154 3.92 3.62 -3.08
N THR A 155 3.17 3.19 -4.10
CA THR A 155 2.15 4.03 -4.74
C THR A 155 1.05 4.42 -3.75
N ASN A 156 0.44 3.44 -3.08
CA ASN A 156 -0.70 3.69 -2.18
C ASN A 156 -0.31 4.45 -0.90
N GLN A 157 0.94 4.32 -0.46
CA GLN A 157 1.53 5.03 0.67
C GLN A 157 1.74 6.53 0.42
N LEU A 158 1.79 6.93 -0.85
CA LEU A 158 2.04 8.32 -1.26
C LEU A 158 0.76 9.04 -1.75
N LEU A 159 -0.34 8.33 -1.95
CA LEU A 159 -1.59 8.90 -2.50
C LEU A 159 -2.12 10.09 -1.71
N GLN A 160 -2.10 10.04 -0.38
CA GLN A 160 -2.61 11.11 0.49
C GLN A 160 -1.78 12.40 0.42
N TYR A 161 -0.54 12.34 -0.08
CA TYR A 161 0.32 13.52 -0.22
C TYR A 161 0.32 14.11 -1.64
N GLN A 162 -0.18 13.38 -2.63
CA GLN A 162 -0.28 13.86 -4.02
C GLN A 162 -0.95 15.25 -4.14
N PRO A 163 -2.05 15.56 -3.43
CA PRO A 163 -2.66 16.89 -3.49
C PRO A 163 -1.75 18.03 -2.98
N LEU A 164 -0.78 17.71 -2.12
CA LEU A 164 0.17 18.69 -1.56
C LEU A 164 1.32 19.02 -2.52
N ALA A 165 1.63 18.12 -3.46
CA ALA A 165 2.79 18.20 -4.34
C ALA A 165 2.86 19.52 -5.13
N LYS A 166 1.73 20.11 -5.51
CA LYS A 166 1.72 21.39 -6.24
C LYS A 166 2.25 22.57 -5.41
N LYS A 167 2.09 22.53 -4.08
CA LYS A 167 2.46 23.62 -3.17
C LYS A 167 3.70 23.30 -2.33
N ASP A 168 4.07 22.03 -2.23
CA ASP A 168 5.24 21.57 -1.48
C ASP A 168 6.28 20.95 -2.44
N PRO A 169 7.36 21.68 -2.78
CA PRO A 169 8.40 21.19 -3.67
C PRO A 169 9.13 19.93 -3.17
N ALA A 170 9.20 19.72 -1.84
CA ALA A 170 9.83 18.52 -1.29
C ALA A 170 8.94 17.30 -1.54
N ILE A 171 7.63 17.42 -1.30
CA ILE A 171 6.67 16.35 -1.62
C ILE A 171 6.60 16.10 -3.13
N PHE A 172 6.60 17.16 -3.94
CA PHE A 172 6.67 17.05 -5.40
C PHE A 172 7.86 16.19 -5.83
N ASN A 173 9.05 16.52 -5.31
CA ASN A 173 10.28 15.86 -5.69
C ASN A 173 10.35 14.42 -5.15
N LEU A 174 9.85 14.17 -3.94
CA LEU A 174 9.73 12.82 -3.37
C LEU A 174 8.88 11.92 -4.28
N ILE A 175 7.70 12.38 -4.69
CA ILE A 175 6.79 11.59 -5.54
C ILE A 175 7.36 11.42 -6.95
N LEU A 176 7.93 12.47 -7.54
CA LEU A 176 8.64 12.37 -8.82
C LEU A 176 9.77 11.33 -8.74
N GLY A 177 10.51 11.32 -7.63
CA GLY A 177 11.55 10.34 -7.37
C GLY A 177 11.02 8.92 -7.25
N ALA A 178 9.86 8.71 -6.61
CA ALA A 178 9.23 7.40 -6.52
C ALA A 178 8.79 6.89 -7.90
N ILE A 179 8.20 7.75 -8.74
CA ILE A 179 7.82 7.38 -10.13
C ILE A 179 9.06 6.95 -10.93
N ASN A 180 10.17 7.70 -10.81
CA ASN A 180 11.40 7.37 -11.51
C ASN A 180 12.04 6.06 -11.00
N THR A 181 12.01 5.82 -9.69
CA THR A 181 12.51 4.58 -9.09
C THR A 181 11.67 3.37 -9.54
N GLN A 182 10.34 3.49 -9.52
CA GLN A 182 9.47 2.43 -10.05
C GLN A 182 9.70 2.16 -11.54
N ALA A 183 10.04 3.17 -12.35
CA ALA A 183 10.39 2.97 -13.75
C ALA A 183 11.63 2.07 -13.92
N GLU A 184 12.63 2.19 -13.06
CA GLU A 184 13.81 1.30 -13.07
C GLU A 184 13.44 -0.14 -12.76
N TYR A 185 12.58 -0.34 -11.76
CA TYR A 185 12.08 -1.63 -11.35
C TYR A 185 11.28 -2.32 -12.46
N VAL A 186 10.35 -1.60 -13.08
CA VAL A 186 9.54 -2.11 -14.20
C VAL A 186 10.40 -2.45 -15.41
N VAL A 187 11.37 -1.61 -15.79
CA VAL A 187 12.24 -1.93 -16.94
C VAL A 187 13.05 -3.20 -16.70
N GLN A 188 13.54 -3.42 -15.48
CA GLN A 188 14.43 -4.54 -15.19
C GLN A 188 13.69 -5.85 -14.91
N SER A 189 12.55 -5.83 -14.21
CA SER A 189 11.85 -7.05 -13.82
C SER A 189 10.33 -6.83 -13.74
N PRO A 190 9.64 -6.67 -14.89
CA PRO A 190 8.24 -6.24 -14.94
C PRO A 190 7.22 -7.27 -14.44
N TYR A 191 7.68 -8.50 -14.17
CA TYR A 191 6.85 -9.57 -13.60
C TYR A 191 6.94 -9.65 -12.07
N CYS A 192 7.76 -8.82 -11.43
CA CYS A 192 7.99 -8.88 -10.00
C CYS A 192 7.22 -7.79 -9.26
N ASN A 193 6.67 -8.14 -8.09
CA ASN A 193 5.90 -7.25 -7.23
C ASN A 193 6.80 -6.40 -6.30
N ALA A 194 7.94 -6.94 -5.87
CA ALA A 194 8.77 -6.38 -4.81
C ALA A 194 10.25 -6.25 -5.14
N PHE A 195 10.88 -5.15 -4.73
CA PHE A 195 12.23 -4.77 -5.12
C PHE A 195 13.13 -4.44 -3.94
N GLN A 196 14.42 -4.75 -4.12
CA GLN A 196 15.49 -4.41 -3.19
C GLN A 196 15.80 -2.92 -3.23
N PRO A 197 16.52 -2.39 -2.22
CA PRO A 197 16.99 -1.01 -2.27
C PRO A 197 17.77 -0.72 -3.56
N PRO A 198 17.58 0.47 -4.17
CA PRO A 198 18.33 0.88 -5.34
C PRO A 198 19.84 0.76 -5.10
N PRO A 199 20.63 0.19 -6.02
CA PRO A 199 22.08 0.08 -5.84
C PRO A 199 22.77 1.40 -5.45
N PRO A 200 22.38 2.58 -6.00
CA PRO A 200 22.94 3.87 -5.58
C PRO A 200 22.66 4.25 -4.12
N SER A 201 21.61 3.71 -3.50
CA SER A 201 21.27 3.98 -2.09
C SER A 201 22.32 3.45 -1.11
N LYS A 202 23.10 2.44 -1.53
CA LYS A 202 24.06 1.68 -0.69
C LYS A 202 23.44 1.01 0.53
N LEU A 203 22.11 0.93 0.59
CA LEU A 203 21.42 0.14 1.59
C LEU A 203 21.61 -1.34 1.28
N ALA A 204 21.72 -2.16 2.32
CA ALA A 204 21.86 -3.60 2.15
C ALA A 204 20.52 -4.20 1.68
N ALA A 205 20.61 -5.10 0.70
CA ALA A 205 19.50 -5.97 0.33
C ALA A 205 19.14 -6.88 1.51
N THR A 206 17.88 -7.30 1.56
CA THR A 206 17.39 -8.27 2.55
C THR A 206 16.98 -9.56 1.87
N GLU A 207 17.28 -10.70 2.49
CA GLU A 207 16.84 -12.00 2.00
C GLU A 207 15.35 -12.21 2.31
N ASN A 208 14.59 -12.71 1.35
CA ASN A 208 13.18 -13.07 1.53
C ASN A 208 13.01 -14.48 2.14
N GLY A 209 14.07 -15.30 2.16
CA GLY A 209 14.07 -16.66 2.71
C GLY A 209 13.27 -17.69 1.91
N GLN A 210 12.88 -17.38 0.67
CA GLN A 210 12.01 -18.21 -0.16
C GLN A 210 12.79 -18.98 -1.23
N ASP A 211 12.31 -20.19 -1.55
CA ASP A 211 12.88 -21.06 -2.59
C ASP A 211 12.02 -20.97 -3.85
N ASP A 212 12.20 -19.87 -4.58
CA ASP A 212 11.42 -19.51 -5.76
C ASP A 212 12.09 -19.95 -7.06
N VAL A 213 11.32 -20.59 -7.93
CA VAL A 213 11.70 -20.89 -9.31
C VAL A 213 10.80 -20.08 -10.23
N VAL A 214 11.39 -19.07 -10.88
CA VAL A 214 10.66 -18.08 -11.69
C VAL A 214 11.24 -18.00 -13.10
N HIS A 215 10.36 -17.88 -14.09
CA HIS A 215 10.70 -17.50 -15.45
C HIS A 215 9.86 -16.28 -15.84
N PRO A 216 10.45 -15.24 -16.48
CA PRO A 216 11.88 -15.05 -16.70
C PRO A 216 12.69 -15.02 -15.39
N ALA A 217 13.96 -15.42 -15.45
CA ALA A 217 14.83 -15.35 -14.28
C ALA A 217 15.03 -13.89 -13.86
N TYR A 218 15.04 -13.64 -12.55
CA TYR A 218 15.28 -12.33 -11.97
C TYR A 218 16.62 -12.30 -11.23
N GLU A 219 17.12 -11.10 -10.96
CA GLU A 219 18.34 -10.87 -10.19
C GLU A 219 17.99 -10.65 -8.70
N PRO A 220 18.31 -11.58 -7.78
CA PRO A 220 17.92 -11.46 -6.37
C PRO A 220 18.53 -10.26 -5.63
N SER A 221 19.64 -9.70 -6.13
CA SER A 221 20.21 -8.46 -5.59
C SER A 221 19.40 -7.21 -5.97
N PHE A 222 18.43 -7.32 -6.88
CA PHE A 222 17.57 -6.24 -7.36
C PHE A 222 16.09 -6.47 -7.02
N VAL A 223 15.64 -7.73 -7.03
CA VAL A 223 14.26 -8.13 -6.77
C VAL A 223 14.17 -8.78 -5.39
N PHE A 224 13.20 -8.35 -4.59
CA PHE A 224 12.91 -8.97 -3.30
C PHE A 224 11.97 -10.17 -3.46
N GLU A 225 10.93 -10.06 -4.27
CA GLU A 225 9.98 -11.14 -4.59
C GLU A 225 9.46 -10.94 -6.01
N CYS A 226 9.21 -12.05 -6.72
CA CYS A 226 8.77 -12.02 -8.11
C CYS A 226 7.42 -12.70 -8.35
N LYS A 227 6.42 -12.35 -7.53
CA LYS A 227 5.02 -12.73 -7.77
C LYS A 227 4.41 -11.76 -8.79
N TYR A 228 3.91 -12.30 -9.91
CA TYR A 228 3.31 -11.46 -10.95
C TYR A 228 1.89 -11.04 -10.58
N GLU A 229 1.74 -9.75 -10.35
CA GLU A 229 0.50 -9.09 -9.99
C GLU A 229 0.19 -8.01 -11.01
N LEU A 230 -0.95 -8.11 -11.68
CA LEU A 230 -1.35 -7.12 -12.67
C LEU A 230 -1.50 -5.72 -12.04
N ASP A 231 -1.91 -5.66 -10.76
CA ASP A 231 -2.04 -4.38 -10.04
C ASP A 231 -0.69 -3.73 -9.73
N SER A 232 0.41 -4.47 -9.64
CA SER A 232 1.75 -3.87 -9.47
C SER A 232 2.09 -2.93 -10.65
N LEU A 233 1.80 -3.36 -11.88
CA LEU A 233 1.96 -2.53 -13.07
C LEU A 233 0.87 -1.45 -13.19
N ALA A 234 -0.34 -1.71 -12.70
CA ALA A 234 -1.39 -0.69 -12.65
C ALA A 234 -1.01 0.44 -11.67
N ASN A 235 -0.41 0.11 -10.53
CA ASN A 235 0.08 1.07 -9.54
C ASN A 235 1.24 1.92 -10.06
N PHE A 236 2.11 1.36 -10.89
CA PHE A 236 3.15 2.13 -11.59
C PHE A 236 2.56 3.22 -12.49
N LEU A 237 1.47 2.92 -13.22
CA LEU A 237 0.76 3.93 -13.99
C LEU A 237 0.02 4.92 -13.07
N ALA A 238 -0.61 4.42 -12.02
CA ALA A 238 -1.44 5.20 -11.11
C ALA A 238 -0.67 6.32 -10.39
N ILE A 239 0.57 6.07 -9.95
CA ILE A 239 1.37 7.09 -9.27
C ILE A 239 1.66 8.28 -10.19
N GLY A 240 1.99 8.03 -11.46
CA GLY A 240 2.22 9.07 -12.47
C GLY A 240 0.93 9.79 -12.87
N ASN A 241 -0.16 9.05 -13.06
CA ASN A 241 -1.48 9.62 -13.37
C ASN A 241 -1.99 10.53 -12.26
N SER A 242 -1.88 10.10 -11.00
CA SER A 242 -2.26 10.90 -9.83
C SER A 242 -1.39 12.14 -9.67
N PHE A 243 -0.08 12.00 -9.89
CA PHE A 243 0.86 13.13 -9.88
C PHE A 243 0.51 14.18 -10.92
N TYR A 244 0.27 13.77 -12.18
CA TYR A 244 -0.18 14.67 -13.23
C TYR A 244 -1.52 15.34 -12.86
N ASN A 245 -2.48 14.59 -12.34
CA ASN A 245 -3.80 15.12 -11.99
C ASN A 245 -3.73 16.26 -10.95
N HIS A 246 -2.87 16.14 -9.94
CA HIS A 246 -2.76 17.16 -8.88
C HIS A 246 -1.80 18.31 -9.22
N THR A 247 -0.78 18.06 -10.03
CA THR A 247 0.28 19.05 -10.30
C THR A 247 0.21 19.67 -11.70
N GLY A 248 -0.34 18.95 -12.67
CA GLY A 248 -0.23 19.24 -14.10
C GLY A 248 1.14 18.96 -14.71
N SER A 249 2.11 18.45 -13.93
CA SER A 249 3.47 18.20 -14.38
C SER A 249 3.58 16.89 -15.16
N THR A 250 4.31 16.95 -16.27
CA THR A 250 4.72 15.80 -17.08
C THR A 250 6.20 15.45 -16.90
N ASP A 251 6.85 15.96 -15.86
CA ASP A 251 8.31 15.83 -15.66
C ASP A 251 8.77 14.36 -15.53
N PHE A 252 7.87 13.47 -15.09
CA PHE A 252 8.14 12.04 -15.00
C PHE A 252 8.15 11.34 -16.36
N ILE A 253 7.64 11.95 -17.44
CA ILE A 253 7.66 11.38 -18.80
C ILE A 253 9.06 11.56 -19.41
N THR A 254 9.99 10.80 -18.86
CA THR A 254 11.36 10.69 -19.32
C THR A 254 11.48 9.59 -20.38
N PRO A 255 12.58 9.55 -21.17
CA PRO A 255 12.86 8.40 -22.03
C PRO A 255 12.85 7.08 -21.26
N ARG A 256 13.36 7.07 -20.02
CA ARG A 256 13.38 5.87 -19.16
C ARG A 256 11.97 5.43 -18.78
N TRP A 257 11.10 6.36 -18.42
CA TRP A 257 9.70 6.06 -18.11
C TRP A 257 8.94 5.56 -19.34
N LEU A 258 9.22 6.10 -20.53
CA LEU A 258 8.63 5.58 -21.78
C LEU A 258 9.08 4.13 -22.07
N THR A 259 10.35 3.79 -21.80
CA THR A 259 10.81 2.39 -21.86
C THR A 259 10.07 1.49 -20.86
N ALA A 260 9.81 2.00 -19.65
CA ALA A 260 9.01 1.28 -18.66
C ALA A 260 7.58 1.07 -19.16
N LEU A 261 6.95 2.07 -19.76
CA LEU A 261 5.63 1.95 -20.37
C LEU A 261 5.60 0.93 -21.51
N ASP A 262 6.58 0.93 -22.41
CA ASP A 262 6.70 -0.09 -23.47
C ASP A 262 6.83 -1.49 -22.87
N THR A 263 7.57 -1.62 -21.76
CA THR A 263 7.72 -2.88 -21.01
C THR A 263 6.39 -3.33 -20.40
N VAL A 264 5.61 -2.42 -19.82
CA VAL A 264 4.25 -2.70 -19.34
C VAL A 264 3.39 -3.22 -20.48
N LEU A 265 3.34 -2.51 -21.62
CA LEU A 265 2.52 -2.92 -22.77
C LEU A 265 2.93 -4.30 -23.31
N MET A 266 4.23 -4.62 -23.31
CA MET A 266 4.72 -5.95 -23.65
C MET A 266 4.18 -7.01 -22.68
N VAL A 267 4.25 -6.79 -21.37
CA VAL A 267 3.70 -7.74 -20.37
C VAL A 267 2.20 -7.88 -20.51
N LEU A 268 1.46 -6.79 -20.72
CA LEU A 268 0.01 -6.85 -20.95
C LEU A 268 -0.33 -7.69 -22.18
N GLU A 269 0.44 -7.58 -23.26
CA GLU A 269 0.26 -8.43 -24.45
C GLU A 269 0.52 -9.90 -24.13
N GLN A 270 1.68 -10.21 -23.53
CA GLN A 270 2.06 -11.58 -23.17
C GLN A 270 1.03 -12.24 -22.23
N GLN A 271 0.50 -11.47 -21.29
CA GLN A 271 -0.46 -11.96 -20.29
C GLN A 271 -1.92 -11.86 -20.76
N SER A 272 -2.17 -11.36 -21.98
CA SER A 272 -3.47 -11.49 -22.67
C SER A 272 -3.60 -12.82 -23.42
N GLU A 273 -2.51 -13.57 -23.59
CA GLU A 273 -2.51 -14.82 -24.34
C GLU A 273 -3.28 -15.92 -23.61
N SER A 274 -4.07 -16.68 -24.38
CA SER A 274 -4.81 -17.84 -23.89
C SER A 274 -3.91 -19.05 -23.70
N THR A 275 -4.35 -20.00 -22.87
CA THR A 275 -3.63 -21.25 -22.65
C THR A 275 -3.55 -22.11 -23.91
N PHE A 276 -4.57 -22.05 -24.77
CA PHE A 276 -4.62 -22.78 -26.03
C PHE A 276 -4.87 -21.82 -27.18
N ASP A 277 -4.21 -22.07 -28.32
CA ASP A 277 -4.44 -21.34 -29.55
C ASP A 277 -5.87 -21.55 -30.07
N SER A 278 -6.57 -20.46 -30.38
CA SER A 278 -7.97 -20.51 -30.81
C SER A 278 -8.22 -21.28 -32.12
N LYS A 279 -7.21 -21.47 -32.98
CA LYS A 279 -7.36 -22.12 -34.29
C LYS A 279 -6.86 -23.55 -34.30
N THR A 280 -5.74 -23.80 -33.64
CA THR A 280 -5.01 -25.09 -33.66
C THR A 280 -5.24 -25.90 -32.39
N SER A 281 -5.77 -25.30 -31.31
CA SER A 281 -5.90 -25.91 -29.98
C SER A 281 -4.57 -26.34 -29.35
N HIS A 282 -3.44 -25.93 -29.90
CA HIS A 282 -2.13 -26.21 -29.33
C HIS A 282 -1.92 -25.41 -28.03
N PHE A 283 -1.28 -26.05 -27.05
CA PHE A 283 -0.87 -25.38 -25.82
C PHE A 283 0.14 -24.27 -26.11
N GLN A 284 -0.13 -23.08 -25.59
CA GLN A 284 0.73 -21.91 -25.65
C GLN A 284 1.48 -21.76 -24.33
N ARG A 285 2.82 -21.70 -24.40
CA ARG A 285 3.65 -21.54 -23.20
C ARG A 285 3.54 -20.11 -22.69
N ASN A 286 3.10 -19.94 -21.44
CA ASN A 286 3.09 -18.61 -20.82
C ASN A 286 4.52 -18.05 -20.68
N ALA A 287 4.69 -16.75 -20.93
CA ALA A 287 5.96 -16.05 -20.74
C ALA A 287 6.41 -16.08 -19.27
N TYR A 288 5.46 -16.00 -18.34
CA TYR A 288 5.71 -16.07 -16.90
C TYR A 288 5.36 -17.42 -16.30
N THR A 289 6.24 -17.96 -15.47
CA THR A 289 5.95 -19.10 -14.59
C THR A 289 6.56 -18.89 -13.22
N PHE A 290 5.88 -19.36 -12.17
CA PHE A 290 6.35 -19.27 -10.80
C PHE A 290 6.01 -20.54 -10.01
N SER A 291 6.99 -21.07 -9.28
CA SER A 291 6.73 -22.09 -8.27
C SER A 291 7.60 -21.86 -7.05
N ARG A 292 7.02 -22.02 -5.87
CA ARG A 292 7.68 -21.97 -4.56
C ARG A 292 7.55 -23.31 -3.86
N ARG A 293 8.59 -23.72 -3.14
CA ARG A 293 8.50 -24.86 -2.21
C ARG A 293 7.80 -24.43 -0.93
N THR A 294 6.53 -24.79 -0.78
CA THR A 294 5.66 -24.34 0.31
C THR A 294 4.57 -25.37 0.63
N GLU A 295 4.01 -25.30 1.84
CA GLU A 295 2.83 -26.06 2.26
C GLU A 295 1.52 -25.25 2.10
N GLN A 296 1.63 -23.96 1.72
CA GLN A 296 0.48 -23.08 1.52
C GLN A 296 0.08 -23.04 0.05
N GLY A 297 -1.16 -23.43 -0.26
CA GLY A 297 -1.66 -23.48 -1.63
C GLY A 297 -1.76 -22.11 -2.33
N THR A 298 -1.82 -21.02 -1.54
CA THR A 298 -1.83 -19.64 -2.06
C THR A 298 -0.44 -19.12 -2.41
N GLU A 299 0.63 -19.82 -2.05
CA GLU A 299 2.00 -19.35 -2.20
C GLU A 299 2.72 -19.94 -3.44
N THR A 300 2.01 -20.72 -4.28
CA THR A 300 2.60 -21.35 -5.47
C THR A 300 1.54 -21.62 -6.55
N LEU A 301 1.92 -21.58 -7.83
CA LEU A 301 0.97 -21.78 -8.94
C LEU A 301 0.85 -23.26 -9.35
N PRO A 302 -0.36 -23.75 -9.66
CA PRO A 302 -0.55 -25.09 -10.20
C PRO A 302 0.01 -25.22 -11.62
N LEU A 303 -0.02 -26.46 -12.13
CA LEU A 303 0.39 -26.80 -13.52
C LEU A 303 1.84 -26.37 -13.82
N SER A 304 2.77 -26.79 -12.96
CA SER A 304 4.20 -26.49 -13.09
C SER A 304 4.49 -24.99 -13.18
N GLY A 305 3.76 -24.21 -12.38
CA GLY A 305 3.98 -22.78 -12.23
C GLY A 305 3.28 -21.89 -13.25
N VAL A 306 2.39 -22.44 -14.09
CA VAL A 306 1.68 -21.66 -15.13
C VAL A 306 0.40 -21.01 -14.60
N GLY A 307 -0.26 -21.63 -13.62
CA GLY A 307 -1.61 -21.26 -13.18
C GLY A 307 -2.70 -21.94 -14.01
N ASN A 308 -3.96 -21.83 -13.57
CA ASN A 308 -5.10 -22.49 -14.21
C ASN A 308 -5.37 -21.97 -15.64
N PRO A 309 -5.93 -22.80 -16.55
CA PRO A 309 -6.13 -22.43 -17.95
C PRO A 309 -7.06 -21.23 -18.14
N LEU A 310 -6.74 -20.39 -19.14
CA LEU A 310 -7.51 -19.21 -19.53
C LEU A 310 -7.93 -19.29 -21.01
N ASN A 311 -9.16 -18.88 -21.29
CA ASN A 311 -9.74 -18.91 -22.64
C ASN A 311 -9.29 -17.71 -23.48
N TYR A 312 -9.39 -17.85 -24.80
CA TYR A 312 -9.09 -16.80 -25.76
C TYR A 312 -10.24 -15.79 -25.93
N GLY A 313 -9.93 -14.63 -26.51
CA GLY A 313 -10.93 -13.68 -26.99
C GLY A 313 -11.71 -12.94 -25.89
N THR A 314 -11.19 -12.94 -24.66
CA THR A 314 -11.81 -12.25 -23.51
C THR A 314 -11.46 -10.77 -23.47
N GLY A 315 -10.27 -10.39 -23.97
CA GLY A 315 -9.71 -9.04 -23.82
C GLY A 315 -9.19 -8.75 -22.40
N LEU A 316 -9.23 -9.74 -21.50
CA LEU A 316 -8.74 -9.64 -20.12
C LEU A 316 -7.26 -10.06 -20.04
N ILE A 317 -6.58 -9.55 -19.03
CA ILE A 317 -5.17 -9.81 -18.75
C ILE A 317 -5.07 -10.74 -17.54
N ARG A 318 -4.20 -11.75 -17.62
CA ARG A 318 -3.87 -12.63 -16.50
C ARG A 318 -3.27 -11.81 -15.35
N SER A 319 -3.62 -12.16 -14.12
CA SER A 319 -2.83 -11.91 -12.93
C SER A 319 -2.50 -13.26 -12.32
N ALA A 320 -1.24 -13.53 -11.99
CA ALA A 320 -0.89 -14.80 -11.35
C ALA A 320 -1.25 -14.76 -9.87
N PHE A 321 -0.96 -13.63 -9.23
CA PHE A 321 -1.25 -13.35 -7.82
C PHE A 321 -2.19 -12.14 -7.69
N ARG A 322 -2.77 -12.00 -6.49
CA ARG A 322 -3.66 -10.92 -6.05
C ARG A 322 -2.84 -9.85 -5.32
N PRO A 323 -3.42 -8.68 -5.00
CA PRO A 323 -2.77 -7.68 -4.15
C PRO A 323 -2.58 -8.11 -2.69
N SER A 324 -3.05 -9.31 -2.30
CA SER A 324 -2.71 -9.98 -1.05
C SER A 324 -1.43 -10.83 -1.14
N ASP A 325 -0.76 -10.82 -2.28
CA ASP A 325 0.35 -11.72 -2.65
C ASP A 325 -0.04 -13.21 -2.71
N ASP A 326 -1.34 -13.56 -2.63
CA ASP A 326 -1.86 -14.92 -2.81
C ASP A 326 -2.13 -15.24 -4.29
N THR A 327 -1.99 -16.50 -4.70
CA THR A 327 -2.34 -16.93 -6.06
C THR A 327 -3.81 -16.74 -6.37
N THR A 328 -4.08 -16.33 -7.61
CA THR A 328 -5.44 -16.35 -8.17
C THR A 328 -5.93 -17.79 -8.32
N ILE A 329 -7.24 -18.01 -8.14
CA ILE A 329 -7.86 -19.30 -8.46
C ILE A 329 -8.15 -19.34 -9.97
N LEU A 330 -8.83 -18.32 -10.49
CA LEU A 330 -8.97 -18.13 -11.94
C LEU A 330 -8.19 -16.87 -12.36
N GLY A 331 -7.29 -17.03 -13.32
CA GLY A 331 -6.25 -16.04 -13.61
C GLY A 331 -6.74 -14.70 -14.18
N PHE A 332 -7.98 -14.56 -14.66
CA PHE A 332 -8.53 -13.24 -14.97
C PHE A 332 -9.11 -12.60 -13.71
N PHE A 333 -8.22 -11.97 -12.95
CA PHE A 333 -8.56 -11.23 -11.74
C PHE A 333 -9.20 -9.88 -12.07
N ILE A 334 -10.49 -9.73 -11.74
CA ILE A 334 -11.34 -8.65 -12.24
C ILE A 334 -11.00 -7.28 -11.65
N PRO A 335 -10.80 -7.11 -10.34
CA PRO A 335 -10.34 -5.84 -9.77
C PRO A 335 -9.06 -5.28 -10.40
N ALA A 336 -8.02 -6.08 -10.63
CA ALA A 336 -6.80 -5.60 -11.28
C ALA A 336 -7.01 -5.26 -12.76
N ASN A 337 -7.84 -6.03 -13.48
CA ASN A 337 -8.22 -5.67 -14.85
C ASN A 337 -8.98 -4.33 -14.89
N ALA A 338 -9.88 -4.10 -13.93
CA ALA A 338 -10.60 -2.84 -13.80
C ALA A 338 -9.63 -1.68 -13.54
N MET A 339 -8.72 -1.84 -12.57
CA MET A 339 -7.68 -0.85 -12.28
C MET A 339 -6.81 -0.56 -13.51
N MET A 340 -6.29 -1.59 -14.18
CA MET A 340 -5.48 -1.44 -15.39
C MET A 340 -6.24 -0.71 -16.50
N SER A 341 -7.53 -1.00 -16.71
CA SER A 341 -8.35 -0.30 -17.71
C SER A 341 -8.47 1.20 -17.41
N VAL A 342 -8.63 1.57 -16.14
CA VAL A 342 -8.72 2.98 -15.73
C VAL A 342 -7.37 3.67 -15.91
N GLU A 343 -6.30 3.04 -15.44
CA GLU A 343 -4.97 3.66 -15.45
C GLU A 343 -4.40 3.78 -16.86
N LEU A 344 -4.64 2.82 -17.77
CA LEU A 344 -4.30 2.98 -19.19
C LEU A 344 -5.04 4.16 -19.82
N LYS A 345 -6.33 4.33 -19.50
CA LYS A 345 -7.11 5.46 -20.00
C LYS A 345 -6.56 6.79 -19.49
N ARG A 346 -6.29 6.90 -18.18
CA ARG A 346 -5.70 8.10 -17.57
C ARG A 346 -4.32 8.40 -18.17
N THR A 347 -3.47 7.38 -18.31
CA THR A 347 -2.14 7.56 -18.92
C THR A 347 -2.24 8.03 -20.37
N ALA A 348 -3.24 7.58 -21.13
CA ALA A 348 -3.47 8.12 -22.47
C ALA A 348 -3.81 9.61 -22.48
N GLU A 349 -4.59 10.10 -21.51
CA GLU A 349 -4.89 11.52 -21.35
C GLU A 349 -3.61 12.32 -21.04
N VAL A 350 -2.75 11.80 -20.14
CA VAL A 350 -1.43 12.40 -19.85
C VAL A 350 -0.55 12.44 -21.10
N LEU A 351 -0.48 11.34 -21.86
CA LEU A 351 0.33 11.26 -23.09
C LEU A 351 -0.16 12.22 -24.18
N LYS A 352 -1.47 12.46 -24.29
CA LYS A 352 -2.02 13.51 -25.17
C LYS A 352 -1.50 14.88 -24.77
N ALA A 353 -1.53 15.21 -23.47
CA ALA A 353 -0.97 16.46 -22.97
C ALA A 353 0.55 16.58 -23.24
N ALA A 354 1.27 15.46 -23.19
CA ALA A 354 2.69 15.36 -23.53
C ALA A 354 2.97 15.26 -25.05
N LYS A 355 1.96 15.46 -25.91
CA LYS A 355 2.07 15.41 -27.39
C LYS A 355 2.58 14.06 -27.91
N ARG A 356 2.10 12.95 -27.34
CA ARG A 356 2.38 11.56 -27.74
C ARG A 356 1.09 10.86 -28.19
N SER A 357 0.39 11.45 -29.16
CA SER A 357 -0.97 11.06 -29.55
C SER A 357 -1.12 9.60 -30.02
N ASP A 358 -0.15 9.08 -30.78
CA ASP A 358 -0.23 7.71 -31.31
C ASP A 358 -0.17 6.66 -30.20
N LEU A 359 0.72 6.88 -29.23
CA LEU A 359 0.83 6.01 -28.05
C LEU A 359 -0.42 6.14 -27.19
N ALA A 360 -0.94 7.36 -27.00
CA ALA A 360 -2.18 7.58 -26.27
C ALA A 360 -3.36 6.80 -26.90
N GLN A 361 -3.52 6.83 -28.22
CA GLN A 361 -4.58 6.08 -28.90
C GLN A 361 -4.45 4.56 -28.69
N THR A 362 -3.22 4.06 -28.66
CA THR A 362 -2.93 2.65 -28.38
C THR A 362 -3.40 2.25 -26.98
N LEU A 363 -3.10 3.09 -25.98
CA LEU A 363 -3.53 2.87 -24.59
C LEU A 363 -5.06 2.96 -24.44
N GLU A 364 -5.71 3.95 -25.08
CA GLU A 364 -7.18 4.08 -25.03
C GLU A 364 -7.88 2.86 -25.60
N LYS A 365 -7.39 2.33 -26.72
CA LYS A 365 -7.95 1.13 -27.34
C LYS A 365 -7.81 -0.08 -26.42
N ARG A 366 -6.65 -0.27 -25.78
CA ARG A 366 -6.43 -1.36 -24.83
C ARG A 366 -7.31 -1.21 -23.58
N ALA A 367 -7.38 -0.01 -23.02
CA ALA A 367 -8.25 0.30 -21.89
C ALA A 367 -9.71 -0.06 -22.17
N GLN A 368 -10.23 0.35 -23.34
CA GLN A 368 -11.59 0.03 -23.75
C GLN A 368 -11.80 -1.47 -23.95
N SER A 369 -10.83 -2.17 -24.57
CA SER A 369 -10.89 -3.63 -24.75
C SER A 369 -10.98 -4.39 -23.42
N ILE A 370 -10.19 -4.00 -22.41
CA ILE A 370 -10.24 -4.61 -21.07
C ILE A 370 -11.59 -4.34 -20.42
N LYS A 371 -12.08 -3.09 -20.48
CA LYS A 371 -13.39 -2.73 -19.93
C LYS A 371 -14.52 -3.53 -20.56
N ASP A 372 -14.53 -3.65 -21.89
CA ASP A 372 -15.54 -4.44 -22.61
C ASP A 372 -15.44 -5.93 -22.25
N GLY A 373 -14.21 -6.44 -22.08
CA GLY A 373 -13.94 -7.78 -21.57
C GLY A 373 -14.54 -8.04 -20.19
N ILE A 374 -14.36 -7.10 -19.25
CA ILE A 374 -14.96 -7.17 -17.90
C ILE A 374 -16.47 -7.20 -18.01
N MET A 375 -17.07 -6.27 -18.75
CA MET A 375 -18.54 -6.18 -18.85
C MET A 375 -19.16 -7.44 -19.48
N LYS A 376 -18.45 -8.09 -20.40
CA LYS A 376 -18.91 -9.29 -21.09
C LYS A 376 -18.71 -10.57 -20.29
N HIS A 377 -17.58 -10.71 -19.59
CA HIS A 377 -17.16 -11.97 -18.99
C HIS A 377 -17.26 -12.00 -17.46
N ALA A 378 -17.26 -10.85 -16.80
CA ALA A 378 -17.24 -10.76 -15.34
C ALA A 378 -18.59 -10.34 -14.72
N VAL A 379 -19.54 -9.84 -15.51
CA VAL A 379 -20.90 -9.56 -15.03
C VAL A 379 -21.71 -10.84 -15.07
N VAL A 380 -22.12 -11.33 -13.91
CA VAL A 380 -22.73 -12.65 -13.75
C VAL A 380 -24.06 -12.56 -13.02
N GLN A 381 -24.99 -13.46 -13.37
CA GLN A 381 -26.30 -13.52 -12.71
C GLN A 381 -26.21 -14.35 -11.43
N HIS A 382 -26.19 -13.68 -10.28
CA HIS A 382 -26.30 -14.32 -8.98
C HIS A 382 -27.78 -14.64 -8.64
N LYS A 383 -28.03 -15.77 -7.95
CA LYS A 383 -29.38 -16.22 -7.58
C LYS A 383 -30.12 -15.26 -6.62
N LYS A 384 -29.41 -14.75 -5.61
CA LYS A 384 -29.93 -13.83 -4.57
C LYS A 384 -29.77 -12.33 -4.91
N TRP A 385 -28.59 -11.88 -5.34
CA TRP A 385 -28.27 -10.45 -5.51
C TRP A 385 -28.45 -9.88 -6.92
N GLY A 386 -28.95 -10.65 -7.89
CA GLY A 386 -29.09 -10.14 -9.25
C GLY A 386 -27.77 -10.16 -10.03
N LYS A 387 -27.56 -9.20 -10.94
CA LYS A 387 -26.28 -9.06 -11.64
C LYS A 387 -25.21 -8.53 -10.70
N VAL A 388 -24.08 -9.22 -10.61
CA VAL A 388 -22.91 -8.87 -9.80
C VAL A 388 -21.63 -9.01 -10.61
N PHE A 389 -20.52 -8.44 -10.14
CA PHE A 389 -19.19 -8.76 -10.67
C PHE A 389 -18.64 -10.01 -10.00
N ALA A 390 -18.08 -10.92 -10.81
CA ALA A 390 -17.21 -11.98 -10.31
C ALA A 390 -15.85 -11.39 -9.91
N TYR A 391 -15.22 -12.01 -8.91
CA TYR A 391 -13.89 -11.64 -8.44
C TYR A 391 -12.81 -12.11 -9.40
N GLU A 392 -12.97 -13.34 -9.90
CA GLU A 392 -12.07 -13.99 -10.84
C GLU A 392 -12.88 -14.82 -11.85
N VAL A 393 -12.40 -14.86 -13.11
CA VAL A 393 -12.99 -15.67 -14.18
C VAL A 393 -11.91 -16.35 -15.01
N ASP A 394 -12.29 -17.35 -15.82
CA ASP A 394 -11.37 -18.08 -16.71
C ASP A 394 -11.67 -17.89 -18.22
N GLY A 395 -12.81 -17.29 -18.54
CA GLY A 395 -13.32 -17.15 -19.91
C GLY A 395 -13.95 -18.42 -20.51
N TYR A 396 -13.91 -19.56 -19.83
CA TYR A 396 -14.65 -20.80 -20.15
C TYR A 396 -16.03 -20.85 -19.49
N GLY A 397 -16.28 -19.98 -18.50
CA GLY A 397 -17.52 -19.90 -17.74
C GLY A 397 -17.33 -20.13 -16.24
N GLY A 398 -16.10 -20.43 -15.81
CA GLY A 398 -15.73 -20.43 -14.41
C GLY A 398 -15.78 -19.01 -13.84
N GLN A 399 -16.31 -18.91 -12.62
CA GLN A 399 -16.51 -17.66 -11.90
C GLN A 399 -16.31 -17.90 -10.41
N ILE A 400 -15.53 -17.03 -9.75
CA ILE A 400 -15.40 -16.99 -8.29
C ILE A 400 -16.16 -15.77 -7.77
N LEU A 401 -17.07 -15.99 -6.82
CA LEU A 401 -17.88 -14.95 -6.20
C LEU A 401 -17.42 -14.78 -4.75
N MET A 402 -16.59 -13.77 -4.52
CA MET A 402 -16.01 -13.39 -3.24
C MET A 402 -15.50 -11.95 -3.33
N ASP A 403 -14.87 -11.45 -2.28
CA ASP A 403 -13.92 -10.34 -2.37
C ASP A 403 -12.84 -10.51 -1.30
N ASP A 404 -11.73 -9.81 -1.50
CA ASP A 404 -10.59 -9.75 -0.60
C ASP A 404 -10.39 -8.30 -0.13
N ALA A 405 -9.73 -8.10 1.01
CA ALA A 405 -9.54 -6.78 1.60
C ALA A 405 -8.50 -5.90 0.87
N ASN A 406 -7.54 -6.50 0.16
CA ASN A 406 -6.45 -5.77 -0.49
C ASN A 406 -6.94 -5.02 -1.75
N VAL A 407 -6.44 -3.80 -1.97
CA VAL A 407 -6.80 -2.98 -3.15
C VAL A 407 -5.82 -3.27 -4.29
N PRO A 408 -6.29 -3.49 -5.53
CA PRO A 408 -7.68 -3.38 -5.99
C PRO A 408 -8.58 -4.56 -5.57
N SER A 409 -9.78 -4.24 -5.08
CA SER A 409 -10.86 -5.18 -4.74
C SER A 409 -12.15 -4.85 -5.50
N LEU A 410 -13.15 -5.73 -5.47
CA LEU A 410 -14.46 -5.41 -6.05
C LEU A 410 -15.14 -4.28 -5.26
N LEU A 411 -14.96 -4.23 -3.94
CA LEU A 411 -15.42 -3.14 -3.09
C LEU A 411 -14.79 -1.79 -3.49
N SER A 412 -13.54 -1.77 -3.96
CA SER A 412 -12.84 -0.53 -4.32
C SER A 412 -13.12 -0.01 -5.73
N LEU A 413 -13.94 -0.69 -6.56
CA LEU A 413 -14.17 -0.28 -7.96
C LEU A 413 -14.56 1.20 -8.15
N PRO A 414 -15.39 1.82 -7.28
CA PRO A 414 -15.68 3.24 -7.39
C PRO A 414 -14.50 4.14 -7.03
N ILE A 415 -13.70 3.76 -6.02
CA ILE A 415 -12.50 4.51 -5.60
C ILE A 415 -11.47 4.52 -6.72
N LEU A 416 -11.30 3.37 -7.40
CA LEU A 416 -10.43 3.24 -8.56
C LEU A 416 -10.91 4.10 -9.74
N GLY A 417 -12.19 4.48 -9.78
CA GLY A 417 -12.80 5.23 -10.87
C GLY A 417 -13.30 4.36 -12.04
N PHE A 418 -13.45 3.04 -11.82
CA PHE A 418 -13.95 2.12 -12.86
C PHE A 418 -15.46 2.29 -13.08
N LEU A 419 -16.21 2.46 -11.97
CA LEU A 419 -17.64 2.67 -11.94
C LEU A 419 -17.99 3.82 -11.01
N LYS A 420 -19.21 4.32 -11.10
CA LYS A 420 -19.76 5.19 -10.06
C LYS A 420 -20.28 4.34 -8.91
N HIS A 421 -20.32 4.91 -7.70
CA HIS A 421 -20.84 4.19 -6.52
C HIS A 421 -22.34 3.86 -6.64
N ASP A 422 -23.09 4.56 -7.50
CA ASP A 422 -24.53 4.37 -7.73
C ASP A 422 -24.85 3.34 -8.85
N ASP A 423 -23.83 2.78 -9.50
CA ASP A 423 -23.99 1.71 -10.49
C ASP A 423 -24.73 0.51 -9.88
N GLU A 424 -25.76 0.01 -10.60
CA GLU A 424 -26.65 -1.03 -10.08
C GLU A 424 -25.93 -2.37 -9.87
N ILE A 425 -25.03 -2.74 -10.77
CA ILE A 425 -24.26 -3.99 -10.67
C ILE A 425 -23.27 -3.88 -9.51
N TYR A 426 -22.60 -2.73 -9.37
CA TYR A 426 -21.74 -2.47 -8.22
C TYR A 426 -22.51 -2.53 -6.90
N LYS A 427 -23.68 -1.88 -6.79
CA LYS A 427 -24.51 -1.94 -5.58
C LYS A 427 -24.94 -3.35 -5.21
N ASN A 428 -25.31 -4.16 -6.20
CA ASN A 428 -25.64 -5.57 -5.99
C ASN A 428 -24.41 -6.36 -5.52
N THR A 429 -23.26 -6.11 -6.15
CA THR A 429 -21.97 -6.70 -5.78
C THR A 429 -21.64 -6.33 -4.34
N ARG A 430 -21.60 -5.03 -3.99
CA ARG A 430 -21.38 -4.53 -2.63
C ARG A 430 -22.26 -5.23 -1.59
N LYS A 431 -23.57 -5.35 -1.84
CA LYS A 431 -24.49 -6.05 -0.93
C LYS A 431 -24.16 -7.53 -0.75
N MET A 432 -23.68 -8.20 -1.80
CA MET A 432 -23.19 -9.58 -1.73
C MET A 432 -21.90 -9.65 -0.91
N LEU A 433 -20.96 -8.74 -1.16
CA LEU A 433 -19.64 -8.75 -0.53
C LEU A 433 -19.66 -8.47 0.96
N LEU A 434 -20.60 -7.63 1.41
CA LEU A 434 -20.79 -7.25 2.81
C LEU A 434 -21.81 -8.14 3.53
N SER A 435 -21.91 -9.41 3.11
CA SER A 435 -22.85 -10.39 3.67
C SER A 435 -22.18 -11.75 3.87
N LYS A 436 -22.42 -12.37 5.03
CA LYS A 436 -21.95 -13.74 5.35
C LYS A 436 -22.42 -14.78 4.34
N ASP A 437 -23.61 -14.60 3.78
CA ASP A 437 -24.17 -15.53 2.80
C ASP A 437 -23.55 -15.35 1.40
N GLY A 438 -22.87 -14.21 1.16
CA GLY A 438 -22.48 -13.76 -0.18
C GLY A 438 -20.97 -13.71 -0.42
N ASN A 439 -20.17 -13.51 0.62
CA ASN A 439 -18.72 -13.55 0.53
C ASN A 439 -18.15 -14.49 1.60
N PRO A 440 -17.43 -15.56 1.22
CA PRO A 440 -16.82 -16.48 2.19
C PRO A 440 -15.78 -15.81 3.09
N TYR A 441 -15.26 -14.65 2.70
CA TYR A 441 -14.30 -13.86 3.48
C TYR A 441 -14.92 -12.63 4.13
N TYR A 442 -16.26 -12.47 4.14
CA TYR A 442 -16.91 -11.51 5.03
C TYR A 442 -17.07 -12.12 6.42
N LEU A 443 -16.15 -11.74 7.31
CA LEU A 443 -16.01 -12.32 8.64
C LEU A 443 -16.69 -11.43 9.67
N GLU A 444 -17.37 -12.05 10.63
CA GLU A 444 -18.01 -11.35 11.74
C GLU A 444 -17.87 -12.19 13.00
N GLY A 445 -17.34 -11.59 14.04
CA GLY A 445 -17.21 -12.18 15.36
C GLY A 445 -17.72 -11.22 16.43
N ARG A 446 -17.54 -11.62 17.69
CA ARG A 446 -18.05 -10.84 18.83
C ARG A 446 -17.38 -9.46 18.99
N ALA A 447 -16.24 -9.21 18.36
CA ALA A 447 -15.40 -8.06 18.66
C ALA A 447 -15.15 -7.16 17.44
N PHE A 448 -15.11 -7.74 16.24
CA PHE A 448 -14.83 -7.05 14.98
C PHE A 448 -15.54 -7.74 13.80
N ARG A 449 -15.61 -7.06 12.66
CA ARG A 449 -16.14 -7.60 11.40
C ARG A 449 -15.50 -6.90 10.21
N GLY A 450 -15.59 -7.51 9.03
CA GLY A 450 -15.08 -6.94 7.79
C GLY A 450 -14.72 -8.03 6.78
N ILE A 451 -14.17 -7.63 5.65
CA ILE A 451 -13.62 -8.57 4.67
C ILE A 451 -12.19 -8.92 5.10
N GLY A 452 -11.87 -10.21 5.06
CA GLY A 452 -10.52 -10.74 5.21
C GLY A 452 -9.98 -11.25 3.89
N GLY A 453 -9.39 -12.43 3.93
CA GLY A 453 -8.83 -13.10 2.76
C GLY A 453 -8.23 -14.45 3.15
N PRO A 454 -7.80 -15.27 2.18
CA PRO A 454 -7.12 -16.51 2.48
C PRO A 454 -5.72 -16.29 3.09
N HIS A 455 -5.08 -15.15 2.87
CA HIS A 455 -3.72 -14.83 3.33
C HIS A 455 -3.49 -15.11 4.83
N ILE A 456 -4.33 -14.54 5.69
CA ILE A 456 -4.28 -14.75 7.15
C ILE A 456 -5.27 -15.84 7.60
N GLY A 457 -6.31 -16.07 6.81
CA GLY A 457 -7.30 -17.11 7.04
C GLY A 457 -8.61 -16.65 7.67
N PRO A 458 -9.48 -17.58 8.04
CA PRO A 458 -10.92 -17.36 8.19
C PRO A 458 -11.35 -16.66 9.49
N GLU A 459 -10.43 -16.29 10.37
CA GLU A 459 -10.74 -15.58 11.61
C GLU A 459 -10.30 -14.11 11.60
N ASN A 460 -9.59 -13.65 10.56
CA ASN A 460 -8.94 -12.34 10.55
C ASN A 460 -9.50 -11.44 9.45
N ALA A 461 -10.23 -10.40 9.86
CA ALA A 461 -10.73 -9.36 8.97
C ALA A 461 -9.76 -8.17 8.95
N TRP A 462 -9.68 -7.48 7.83
CA TRP A 462 -8.71 -6.42 7.62
C TRP A 462 -9.37 -5.05 7.81
N PRO A 463 -8.80 -4.14 8.63
CA PRO A 463 -9.33 -2.78 8.80
C PRO A 463 -9.50 -2.02 7.49
N MET A 464 -8.62 -2.27 6.51
CA MET A 464 -8.72 -1.68 5.17
C MET A 464 -10.07 -1.93 4.51
N SER A 465 -10.69 -3.11 4.67
CA SER A 465 -11.99 -3.39 4.08
C SER A 465 -13.10 -2.46 4.60
N LEU A 466 -13.09 -2.12 5.90
CA LEU A 466 -14.03 -1.18 6.50
C LEU A 466 -13.76 0.26 6.05
N LEU A 467 -12.50 0.62 5.83
CA LEU A 467 -12.12 1.94 5.31
C LEU A 467 -12.61 2.12 3.87
N LEU A 468 -12.44 1.09 3.03
CA LEU A 468 -13.03 1.06 1.68
C LEU A 468 -14.56 1.08 1.74
N GLN A 469 -15.16 0.35 2.68
CA GLN A 469 -16.61 0.35 2.91
C GLN A 469 -17.12 1.77 3.22
N ALA A 470 -16.46 2.50 4.11
CA ALA A 470 -16.80 3.87 4.46
C ALA A 470 -16.63 4.86 3.30
N MET A 471 -15.55 4.73 2.51
CA MET A 471 -15.31 5.58 1.33
C MET A 471 -16.28 5.33 0.17
N THR A 472 -17.07 4.24 0.21
CA THR A 472 -17.95 3.82 -0.89
C THR A 472 -19.43 3.81 -0.52
N THR A 473 -19.81 4.53 0.53
CA THR A 473 -21.19 4.75 0.93
C THR A 473 -21.46 6.23 1.23
N ASP A 474 -22.73 6.61 1.17
CA ASP A 474 -23.23 7.91 1.60
C ASP A 474 -24.05 7.81 2.91
N ASP A 475 -24.18 6.62 3.49
CA ASP A 475 -24.84 6.39 4.78
C ASP A 475 -23.91 6.77 5.94
N ASP A 476 -24.29 7.81 6.68
CA ASP A 476 -23.51 8.33 7.80
C ASP A 476 -23.38 7.33 8.95
N GLU A 477 -24.41 6.52 9.21
CA GLU A 477 -24.38 5.50 10.27
C GLU A 477 -23.42 4.37 9.89
N GLU A 478 -23.45 3.93 8.62
CA GLU A 478 -22.51 2.94 8.10
C GLU A 478 -21.06 3.44 8.19
N ILE A 479 -20.81 4.70 7.82
CA ILE A 479 -19.48 5.32 7.90
C ILE A 479 -18.97 5.34 9.33
N MET A 480 -19.78 5.84 10.27
CA MET A 480 -19.36 5.99 11.66
C MET A 480 -19.18 4.64 12.36
N ASP A 481 -19.98 3.63 12.02
CA ASP A 481 -19.77 2.26 12.49
C ASP A 481 -18.44 1.67 11.99
N CYS A 482 -18.11 1.85 10.71
CA CYS A 482 -16.82 1.43 10.15
C CYS A 482 -15.64 2.12 10.86
N LEU A 483 -15.69 3.45 11.03
CA LEU A 483 -14.64 4.20 11.72
C LEU A 483 -14.51 3.78 13.18
N SER A 484 -15.63 3.56 13.88
CA SER A 484 -15.63 3.11 15.28
C SER A 484 -14.98 1.74 15.44
N LEU A 485 -15.28 0.80 14.54
CA LEU A 485 -14.64 -0.52 14.51
C LEU A 485 -13.12 -0.37 14.34
N VAL A 486 -12.68 0.36 13.33
CA VAL A 486 -11.25 0.57 13.04
C VAL A 486 -10.55 1.22 14.23
N LEU A 487 -11.11 2.30 14.78
CA LEU A 487 -10.56 3.00 15.94
C LEU A 487 -10.39 2.07 17.15
N ARG A 488 -11.42 1.26 17.46
CA ARG A 488 -11.37 0.28 18.57
C ARG A 488 -10.32 -0.82 18.37
N ALA A 489 -10.03 -1.18 17.13
CA ALA A 489 -8.99 -2.15 16.80
C ALA A 489 -7.58 -1.55 16.86
N SER A 490 -7.44 -0.24 16.71
CA SER A 490 -6.16 0.49 16.70
C SER A 490 -5.67 0.91 18.09
N LYS A 491 -5.70 0.02 19.08
CA LYS A 491 -5.30 0.33 20.48
C LYS A 491 -3.85 0.80 20.63
N LEU A 492 -2.98 0.45 19.69
CA LEU A 492 -1.61 0.93 19.62
C LEU A 492 -1.47 2.26 18.88
N GLY A 493 -2.56 2.90 18.43
CA GLY A 493 -2.51 4.17 17.73
C GLY A 493 -2.04 4.08 16.27
N LEU A 494 -2.12 2.89 15.65
CA LEU A 494 -1.82 2.63 14.23
C LEU A 494 -2.85 1.65 13.66
N ILE A 495 -2.91 1.55 12.34
CA ILE A 495 -3.74 0.58 11.62
C ILE A 495 -2.94 -0.71 11.42
N HIS A 496 -3.54 -1.84 11.79
CA HIS A 496 -2.97 -3.17 11.61
C HIS A 496 -3.40 -3.78 10.27
N GLU A 497 -2.68 -4.81 9.83
CA GLU A 497 -3.02 -5.57 8.63
C GLU A 497 -4.35 -6.31 8.81
N SER A 498 -4.45 -7.13 9.86
CA SER A 498 -5.66 -7.89 10.15
C SER A 498 -5.94 -7.97 11.65
N ILE A 499 -7.19 -8.22 12.00
CA ILE A 499 -7.71 -8.31 13.36
C ILE A 499 -8.53 -9.58 13.52
N ASN A 500 -8.26 -10.36 14.58
CA ASN A 500 -9.09 -11.52 14.89
C ASN A 500 -10.51 -11.06 15.27
N VAL A 501 -11.52 -11.53 14.55
CA VAL A 501 -12.91 -11.05 14.69
C VAL A 501 -13.53 -11.32 16.07
N ASN A 502 -12.93 -12.23 16.85
CA ASN A 502 -13.36 -12.56 18.20
C ASN A 502 -12.44 -11.95 19.29
N ARG A 503 -11.23 -11.51 18.95
CA ARG A 503 -10.19 -11.11 19.90
C ARG A 503 -9.43 -9.88 19.38
N LEU A 504 -9.93 -8.67 19.68
CA LEU A 504 -9.37 -7.39 19.21
C LEU A 504 -7.88 -7.14 19.52
N HIS A 505 -7.27 -7.87 20.47
CA HIS A 505 -5.85 -7.74 20.80
C HIS A 505 -4.94 -8.67 19.97
N GLU A 506 -5.52 -9.60 19.22
CA GLU A 506 -4.81 -10.44 18.26
C GLU A 506 -4.92 -9.78 16.89
N TYR A 507 -3.79 -9.31 16.39
CA TYR A 507 -3.65 -8.63 15.12
C TYR A 507 -2.35 -9.05 14.44
N THR A 508 -2.25 -8.79 13.14
CA THR A 508 -1.00 -8.95 12.38
C THR A 508 -0.44 -7.58 11.99
N ARG A 509 0.89 -7.48 11.95
CA ARG A 509 1.70 -6.30 11.59
C ARG A 509 1.34 -5.02 12.37
N SER A 510 2.15 -4.67 13.37
CA SER A 510 2.00 -3.41 14.10
C SER A 510 2.36 -2.18 13.27
N TRP A 511 3.21 -2.35 12.26
CA TRP A 511 3.68 -1.30 11.36
C TRP A 511 3.37 -1.68 9.91
N PHE A 512 2.23 -1.19 9.44
CA PHE A 512 1.82 -1.34 8.04
C PHE A 512 1.44 0.03 7.46
N ALA A 513 2.41 0.66 6.79
CA ALA A 513 2.28 2.05 6.36
C ALA A 513 1.22 2.25 5.26
N TRP A 514 0.96 1.24 4.44
CA TRP A 514 -0.14 1.27 3.47
C TRP A 514 -1.49 1.35 4.18
N ALA A 515 -1.77 0.50 5.16
CA ALA A 515 -3.03 0.55 5.91
C ALA A 515 -3.23 1.90 6.64
N ASN A 516 -2.16 2.46 7.22
CA ASN A 516 -2.16 3.82 7.78
C ASN A 516 -2.52 4.88 6.72
N SER A 517 -1.99 4.73 5.51
CA SER A 517 -2.26 5.64 4.38
C SER A 517 -3.71 5.54 3.89
N VAL A 518 -4.29 4.34 3.84
CA VAL A 518 -5.72 4.15 3.50
C VAL A 518 -6.63 4.79 4.55
N PHE A 519 -6.28 4.67 5.84
CA PHE A 519 -7.01 5.36 6.89
C PHE A 519 -6.94 6.87 6.72
N ALA A 520 -5.75 7.42 6.46
CA ALA A 520 -5.60 8.85 6.26
C ALA A 520 -6.37 9.36 5.03
N GLN A 521 -6.36 8.61 3.93
CA GLN A 521 -7.20 8.89 2.75
C GLN A 521 -8.69 8.90 3.11
N THR A 522 -9.14 7.96 3.92
CA THR A 522 -10.55 7.88 4.38
C THR A 522 -10.93 9.12 5.19
N ILE A 523 -10.09 9.52 6.16
CA ILE A 523 -10.35 10.70 6.97
C ILE A 523 -10.33 11.98 6.13
N LEU A 524 -9.42 12.11 5.17
CA LEU A 524 -9.36 13.26 4.26
C LEU A 524 -10.55 13.31 3.28
N ASP A 525 -11.02 12.16 2.77
CA ASP A 525 -12.25 12.08 1.97
C ASP A 525 -13.44 12.58 2.78
N LEU A 526 -13.63 12.06 4.00
CA LEU A 526 -14.75 12.45 4.85
C LEU A 526 -14.65 13.91 5.29
N ALA A 527 -13.45 14.41 5.59
CA ALA A 527 -13.23 15.81 5.93
C ALA A 527 -13.68 16.75 4.80
N LYS A 528 -13.59 16.31 3.55
CA LYS A 528 -14.05 17.06 2.38
C LYS A 528 -15.54 16.83 2.07
N ARG A 529 -16.00 15.59 2.06
CA ARG A 529 -17.34 15.19 1.56
C ARG A 529 -18.42 15.22 2.65
N LYS A 530 -18.06 14.90 3.89
CA LYS A 530 -18.95 14.77 5.06
C LYS A 530 -18.29 15.35 6.32
N PRO A 531 -17.90 16.65 6.31
CA PRO A 531 -17.15 17.27 7.40
C PRO A 531 -17.87 17.20 8.75
N HIS A 532 -19.21 17.15 8.76
CA HIS A 532 -20.01 17.09 9.97
C HIS A 532 -19.75 15.84 10.82
N LEU A 533 -19.33 14.73 10.20
CA LEU A 533 -18.97 13.50 10.89
C LEU A 533 -17.66 13.62 11.71
N LEU A 534 -16.77 14.54 11.33
CA LEU A 534 -15.46 14.70 11.97
C LEU A 534 -15.37 15.97 12.82
N PHE A 535 -15.98 17.05 12.34
CA PHE A 535 -15.82 18.42 12.86
C PHE A 535 -17.12 18.98 13.48
N GLY A 536 -18.23 18.23 13.40
CA GLY A 536 -19.53 18.61 13.96
C GLY A 536 -20.48 19.31 12.99
N GLU A 537 -21.75 19.39 13.38
CA GLU A 537 -22.82 19.98 12.56
C GLU A 537 -22.48 21.38 12.06
N GLY A 538 -22.70 21.62 10.76
CA GLY A 538 -22.44 22.91 10.11
C GLY A 538 -20.96 23.19 9.81
N ALA A 539 -20.05 22.23 9.99
CA ALA A 539 -18.64 22.41 9.66
C ALA A 539 -18.39 22.53 8.16
N ASP A 540 -17.48 23.43 7.78
CA ASP A 540 -17.04 23.60 6.40
C ASP A 540 -16.17 22.41 5.94
N PRO A 541 -16.26 22.02 4.64
CA PRO A 541 -15.34 21.07 4.04
C PRO A 541 -13.87 21.43 4.24
N TYR A 542 -13.07 20.47 4.67
CA TYR A 542 -11.61 20.60 4.68
C TYR A 542 -11.03 20.06 3.37
N VAL A 543 -10.34 20.92 2.64
CA VAL A 543 -9.64 20.56 1.41
C VAL A 543 -8.15 20.66 1.68
N ILE A 544 -7.45 19.53 1.62
CA ILE A 544 -6.03 19.45 1.98
C ILE A 544 -5.13 20.38 1.11
N GLU A 545 -5.58 20.71 -0.10
CA GLU A 545 -4.87 21.58 -1.03
C GLU A 545 -4.93 23.06 -0.63
N THR A 546 -5.88 23.49 0.21
CA THR A 546 -6.06 24.89 0.62
C THR A 546 -5.20 25.26 1.82
#